data_AF-A0A165X5R1-F1
#
_entry.id   AF-A0A165X5R1-F1
#
_cell.length_a   1.000
_cell.length_b   1.000
_cell.length_c   1.000
_cell.angle_alpha   90.00
_cell.angle_beta   90.00
_cell.angle_gamma   90.00
#
_symmetry.space_group_name_H-M   'P 1'
#
loop_
_entity.id
_entity.type
_entity.pdbx_description
1 polymer ?
#
loop_
_entity_poly.entity_id
_entity_poly.type
_entity_poly.pdbx_seq_one_letter_code
_entity_poly.pdbx_strand_id
1 'polypeptide(L)'
;MSCDTTDTPIFRSPTWNLPVQPSPRLLSAKIKHRFSRISGKTCKACGAKKVKEEYTLNHHDPPPFRALGLEDRRGLGEGACQPKLTATVTIGDKSSKITYKLRGLVYWNGSHFTCRMIGKAGEVYYNDGMVSGATLIQEGPLSKIPDLYNVNGSQLTYLILSLL
;
A
#
# COMPACT_ATOMS: atom_id res chain seq x y z
N MET A 1 -2.63 31.61 -17.12
CA MET A 1 -1.96 31.84 -15.82
C MET A 1 -2.01 30.54 -15.02
N SER A 2 -0.87 29.90 -14.80
CA SER A 2 -0.73 28.84 -13.79
C SER A 2 -0.52 29.50 -12.43
N CYS A 3 -1.15 28.96 -11.39
CA CYS A 3 -0.98 29.43 -10.01
C CYS A 3 -0.33 28.30 -9.22
N ASP A 4 0.92 28.53 -8.80
CA ASP A 4 1.71 27.58 -8.01
C ASP A 4 1.81 28.08 -6.57
N THR A 5 0.74 27.87 -5.80
CA THR A 5 0.74 28.19 -4.37
C THR A 5 1.21 26.97 -3.59
N THR A 6 2.27 27.13 -2.81
CA THR A 6 2.74 26.13 -1.86
C THR A 6 2.04 26.32 -0.52
N ASP A 7 1.25 25.33 -0.12
CA ASP A 7 0.75 25.19 1.25
C ASP A 7 1.48 24.00 1.88
N THR A 8 1.81 24.07 3.17
CA THR A 8 2.55 23.01 3.89
C THR A 8 1.72 22.32 4.98
N PRO A 9 0.44 21.98 4.74
CA PRO A 9 -0.35 21.30 5.75
C PRO A 9 0.20 19.87 5.93
N ILE A 10 0.61 19.54 7.14
CA ILE A 10 1.06 18.18 7.47
C ILE A 10 -0.16 17.26 7.46
N PHE A 11 -0.20 16.36 6.48
CA PHE A 11 -1.27 15.36 6.38
C PHE A 11 -0.82 14.02 6.97
N ARG A 12 -1.41 13.64 8.10
CA ARG A 12 -1.18 12.32 8.72
C ARG A 12 -2.26 11.34 8.25
N SER A 13 -1.88 10.39 7.42
CA SER A 13 -2.75 9.29 6.98
C SER A 13 -2.00 7.98 7.21
N PRO A 14 -2.35 7.22 8.27
CA PRO A 14 -1.65 5.99 8.62
C PRO A 14 -1.94 4.86 7.61
N THR A 15 -3.06 4.95 6.89
CA THR A 15 -3.52 3.95 5.93
C THR A 15 -3.75 4.55 4.55
N TRP A 16 -3.22 3.88 3.53
CA TRP A 16 -3.35 4.29 2.14
C TRP A 16 -4.13 3.27 1.33
N ASN A 17 -5.35 3.60 0.91
CA ASN A 17 -6.11 2.76 -0.02
C ASN A 17 -5.63 2.96 -1.46
N LEU A 18 -5.33 1.87 -2.16
CA LEU A 18 -4.93 1.83 -3.55
C LEU A 18 -6.08 1.26 -4.39
N PRO A 19 -6.56 1.99 -5.40
CA PRO A 19 -7.74 1.60 -6.14
C PRO A 19 -7.48 0.42 -7.08
N VAL A 20 -8.56 -0.25 -7.48
CA VAL A 20 -8.56 -1.22 -8.57
C VAL A 20 -8.07 -0.54 -9.86
N GLN A 21 -7.29 -1.25 -10.66
CA GLN A 21 -6.77 -0.74 -11.93
C GLN A 21 -6.75 -1.86 -12.98
N PRO A 22 -6.91 -1.50 -14.27
CA PRO A 22 -7.03 -2.47 -15.37
C PRO A 22 -5.74 -3.24 -15.64
N SER A 23 -4.57 -2.76 -15.19
CA SER A 23 -3.31 -3.48 -15.35
C SER A 23 -2.47 -3.52 -14.05
N PRO A 24 -1.83 -4.67 -13.74
CA PRO A 24 -0.90 -4.77 -12.62
C PRO A 24 0.31 -3.85 -12.85
N ARG A 25 0.55 -2.93 -11.92
CA ARG A 25 1.75 -2.09 -11.87
C ARG A 25 2.55 -2.42 -10.62
N LEU A 26 3.85 -2.11 -10.64
CA LEU A 26 4.67 -2.15 -9.44
C LEU A 26 4.02 -1.33 -8.32
N LEU A 27 4.08 -1.83 -7.09
CA LEU A 27 3.52 -1.16 -5.92
C LEU A 27 4.05 0.27 -5.74
N SER A 28 5.35 0.48 -5.95
CA SER A 28 5.98 1.81 -5.90
C SER A 28 5.38 2.78 -6.92
N ALA A 29 5.04 2.31 -8.12
CA ALA A 29 4.39 3.13 -9.13
C ALA A 29 2.96 3.50 -8.71
N LYS A 30 2.20 2.56 -8.11
CA LYS A 30 0.85 2.85 -7.59
C LYS A 30 0.86 3.88 -6.47
N ILE A 31 1.82 3.77 -5.54
CA ILE A 31 1.99 4.74 -4.46
C ILE A 31 2.29 6.13 -5.04
N LYS A 32 3.13 6.23 -6.06
CA LYS A 32 3.47 7.52 -6.70
C LYS A 32 2.27 8.26 -7.27
N HIS A 33 1.33 7.54 -7.88
CA HIS A 33 0.07 8.15 -8.38
C HIS A 33 -0.76 8.80 -7.28
N ARG A 34 -0.60 8.38 -6.00
CA ARG A 34 -1.28 9.02 -4.87
C ARG A 34 -0.73 10.42 -4.57
N PHE A 35 0.54 10.68 -4.88
CA PHE A 35 1.17 11.97 -4.60
C PHE A 35 0.77 13.07 -5.56
N SER A 36 0.05 12.75 -6.64
CA SER A 36 -0.43 13.76 -7.58
C SER A 36 -1.88 13.46 -7.92
N ARG A 37 -2.80 14.33 -7.50
CA ARG A 37 -4.22 14.22 -7.87
C ARG A 37 -4.80 15.56 -8.27
N ILE A 38 -5.86 15.53 -9.07
CA ILE A 38 -6.70 16.70 -9.29
C ILE A 38 -7.80 16.67 -8.23
N SER A 39 -7.90 17.74 -7.44
CA SER A 39 -8.96 17.93 -6.46
C SER A 39 -9.98 18.95 -6.98
N GLY A 40 -11.23 18.81 -6.55
CA GLY A 40 -12.28 19.81 -6.76
C GLY A 40 -12.23 20.97 -5.78
N LYS A 41 -11.14 21.10 -5.00
CA LYS A 41 -10.95 22.23 -4.10
C LYS A 41 -10.75 23.50 -4.91
N THR A 42 -11.16 24.63 -4.34
CA THR A 42 -10.88 25.95 -4.91
C THR A 42 -9.54 26.45 -4.40
N CYS A 43 -8.64 26.87 -5.29
CA CYS A 43 -7.36 27.48 -4.90
C CYS A 43 -7.64 28.80 -4.17
N LYS A 44 -7.12 28.96 -2.94
CA LYS A 44 -7.30 30.19 -2.16
C LYS A 44 -6.62 31.42 -2.79
N ALA A 45 -5.55 31.23 -3.55
CA ALA A 45 -4.79 32.32 -4.15
C ALA A 45 -5.39 32.82 -5.48
N CYS A 46 -5.89 31.92 -6.33
CA CYS A 46 -6.36 32.29 -7.68
C CYS A 46 -7.82 31.94 -7.98
N GLY A 47 -8.55 31.30 -7.07
CA GLY A 47 -9.95 30.92 -7.25
C GLY A 47 -10.19 29.76 -8.23
N ALA A 48 -9.16 29.08 -8.72
CA ALA A 48 -9.31 27.95 -9.65
C ALA A 48 -10.05 26.78 -8.98
N LYS A 49 -11.08 26.22 -9.64
CA LYS A 49 -11.96 25.14 -9.12
C LYS A 49 -11.42 23.72 -9.34
N LYS A 50 -10.31 23.58 -10.07
CA LYS A 50 -9.59 22.33 -10.28
C LYS A 50 -8.13 22.59 -9.90
N VAL A 51 -7.70 22.01 -8.80
CA VAL A 51 -6.35 22.21 -8.27
C VAL A 51 -5.60 20.89 -8.34
N LYS A 52 -4.43 20.91 -8.98
CA LYS A 52 -3.48 19.80 -8.89
C LYS A 52 -2.84 19.86 -7.51
N GLU A 53 -3.10 18.84 -6.70
CA GLU A 53 -2.46 18.68 -5.40
C GLU A 53 -1.26 17.74 -5.58
N GLU A 54 -0.09 18.23 -5.20
CA GLU A 54 1.12 17.43 -5.10
C GLU A 54 1.51 17.26 -3.63
N TYR A 55 1.75 16.02 -3.23
CA TYR A 55 2.13 15.66 -1.87
C TYR A 55 3.57 15.16 -1.88
N THR A 56 4.40 15.72 -1.01
CA THR A 56 5.75 15.21 -0.76
C THR A 56 5.79 14.41 0.53
N LEU A 57 6.65 13.40 0.56
CA LEU A 57 6.84 12.58 1.73
C LEU A 57 7.96 13.22 2.56
N ASN A 58 7.73 13.44 3.87
CA ASN A 58 8.79 13.89 4.76
C ASN A 58 9.81 12.75 4.91
N HIS A 59 11.01 12.93 4.36
CA HIS A 59 12.08 11.93 4.40
C HIS A 59 12.99 12.06 5.62
N HIS A 60 12.92 13.19 6.34
CA HIS A 60 13.61 13.37 7.61
C HIS A 60 12.90 12.66 8.76
N ASP A 61 11.58 12.49 8.64
CA ASP A 61 10.75 11.78 9.62
C ASP A 61 9.72 10.88 8.92
N PRO A 62 10.17 9.81 8.23
CA PRO A 62 9.27 8.88 7.58
C PRO A 62 8.54 8.02 8.62
N PRO A 63 7.23 7.75 8.45
CA PRO A 63 6.51 6.82 9.31
C PRO A 63 7.22 5.45 9.34
N PRO A 64 7.43 4.84 10.52
CA PRO A 64 8.14 3.56 10.64
C PRO A 64 7.39 2.42 9.96
N PHE A 65 6.06 2.50 9.96
CA PHE A 65 5.17 1.55 9.31
C PHE A 65 4.18 2.26 8.39
N ARG A 66 3.77 1.57 7.33
CA ARG A 66 2.67 1.99 6.46
C ARG A 66 1.78 0.80 6.15
N ALA A 67 0.48 0.95 6.39
CA ALA A 67 -0.52 -0.01 5.92
C ALA A 67 -1.11 0.50 4.60
N LEU A 68 -1.09 -0.34 3.57
CA LEU A 68 -1.68 -0.06 2.28
C LEU A 68 -2.91 -0.94 2.09
N GLY A 69 -4.09 -0.34 2.06
CA GLY A 69 -5.32 -1.03 1.69
C GLY A 69 -5.36 -1.27 0.19
N LEU A 70 -5.77 -2.46 -0.22
CA LEU A 70 -5.97 -2.84 -1.62
C LEU A 70 -7.48 -2.93 -1.84
N GLU A 71 -8.00 -2.10 -2.73
CA GLU A 71 -9.41 -2.11 -3.05
C GLU A 71 -9.80 -3.43 -3.73
N ASP A 72 -10.92 -4.01 -3.31
CA ASP A 72 -11.53 -5.19 -3.91
C ASP A 72 -12.93 -4.83 -4.37
N ARG A 73 -13.17 -4.94 -5.68
CA ARG A 73 -14.44 -4.69 -6.34
C ARG A 73 -14.89 -5.90 -7.16
N ARG A 74 -14.45 -7.10 -6.81
CA ARG A 74 -14.88 -8.33 -7.49
C ARG A 74 -16.39 -8.54 -7.40
N GLY A 75 -17.02 -8.14 -6.29
CA GLY A 75 -18.49 -8.14 -6.14
C GLY A 75 -19.22 -7.21 -7.12
N LEU A 76 -18.52 -6.27 -7.75
CA LEU A 76 -19.02 -5.36 -8.79
C LEU A 76 -18.56 -5.76 -10.21
N GLY A 77 -17.83 -6.89 -10.36
CA GLY A 77 -17.26 -7.31 -11.64
C GLY A 77 -16.00 -6.53 -12.08
N GLU A 78 -15.47 -5.63 -11.23
CA GLU A 78 -14.35 -4.74 -11.59
C GLU A 78 -12.96 -5.32 -11.21
N GLY A 79 -12.92 -6.44 -10.49
CA GLY A 79 -11.68 -7.10 -10.07
C GLY A 79 -11.10 -6.58 -8.75
N ALA A 80 -9.86 -6.96 -8.44
CA ALA A 80 -9.17 -6.58 -7.21
C ALA A 80 -7.84 -5.88 -7.50
N CYS A 81 -7.42 -4.99 -6.60
CA CYS A 81 -6.15 -4.29 -6.70
C CYS A 81 -4.97 -5.24 -6.38
N GLN A 82 -4.33 -5.78 -7.42
CA GLN A 82 -3.20 -6.70 -7.29
C GLN A 82 -1.91 -6.09 -7.87
N PRO A 83 -1.25 -5.14 -7.17
CA PRO A 83 0.01 -4.57 -7.63
C PRO A 83 1.13 -5.59 -7.54
N LYS A 84 2.07 -5.59 -8.51
CA LYS A 84 3.26 -6.44 -8.44
C LYS A 84 4.05 -6.12 -7.16
N LEU A 85 4.09 -7.11 -6.26
CA LEU A 85 4.76 -7.03 -4.98
C LEU A 85 6.24 -7.39 -5.11
N THR A 86 7.06 -6.73 -4.30
CA THR A 86 8.50 -6.96 -4.16
C THR A 86 8.86 -6.89 -2.69
N ALA A 87 9.94 -7.56 -2.29
CA ALA A 87 10.42 -7.54 -0.91
C ALA A 87 10.72 -6.12 -0.39
N THR A 88 11.01 -5.19 -1.30
CA THR A 88 11.30 -3.79 -1.01
C THR A 88 10.44 -2.85 -1.85
N VAL A 89 10.01 -1.73 -1.27
CA VAL A 89 9.23 -0.69 -1.93
C VAL A 89 9.90 0.65 -1.69
N THR A 90 10.42 1.26 -2.75
CA THR A 90 11.01 2.60 -2.67
C THR A 90 10.00 3.66 -3.09
N ILE A 91 9.81 4.66 -2.24
CA ILE A 91 8.84 5.74 -2.37
C ILE A 91 9.60 7.07 -2.35
N GLY A 92 9.17 8.03 -3.17
CA GLY A 92 9.80 9.35 -3.27
C GLY A 92 10.34 9.66 -4.67
N ASP A 93 10.98 10.82 -4.78
CA ASP A 93 11.59 11.36 -6.00
C ASP A 93 13.05 10.90 -6.15
N LYS A 94 13.86 11.53 -7.01
CA LYS A 94 15.27 11.13 -7.17
C LYS A 94 16.14 11.56 -5.99
N SER A 95 15.87 12.73 -5.40
CA SER A 95 16.63 13.40 -4.36
C SER A 95 16.30 12.92 -2.94
N SER A 96 15.10 12.41 -2.73
CA SER A 96 14.53 12.06 -1.43
C SER A 96 13.72 10.77 -1.56
N LYS A 97 14.38 9.64 -1.27
CA LYS A 97 13.79 8.30 -1.33
C LYS A 97 13.76 7.67 0.05
N ILE A 98 12.66 6.99 0.32
CA ILE A 98 12.50 6.13 1.48
C ILE A 98 12.25 4.73 0.97
N THR A 99 13.02 3.76 1.45
CA THR A 99 12.84 2.35 1.10
C THR A 99 12.22 1.63 2.29
N TYR A 100 11.07 1.01 2.04
CA TYR A 100 10.41 0.13 2.98
C TYR A 100 10.61 -1.33 2.59
N LYS A 101 10.59 -2.24 3.57
CA LYS A 101 10.46 -3.69 3.41
C LYS A 101 8.99 -4.10 3.49
N LEU A 102 8.58 -5.06 2.68
CA LEU A 102 7.30 -5.73 2.82
C LEU A 102 7.38 -6.69 4.01
N ARG A 103 6.56 -6.46 5.04
CA ARG A 103 6.60 -7.19 6.32
C ARG A 103 5.34 -7.96 6.65
N GLY A 104 4.22 -7.62 6.03
CA GLY A 104 2.96 -8.28 6.32
C GLY A 104 2.00 -8.23 5.14
N LEU A 105 1.22 -9.30 5.03
CA LEU A 105 0.12 -9.45 4.10
C LEU A 105 -1.09 -9.86 4.93
N VAL A 106 -2.18 -9.11 4.82
CA VAL A 106 -3.43 -9.39 5.55
C VAL A 106 -4.51 -9.73 4.54
N TYR A 107 -5.17 -10.86 4.76
CA TYR A 107 -6.17 -11.44 3.87
C TYR A 107 -7.54 -11.45 4.53
N TRP A 108 -8.58 -11.29 3.73
CA TRP A 108 -9.98 -11.27 4.14
C TRP A 108 -10.82 -12.15 3.22
N ASN A 109 -11.72 -12.94 3.78
CA ASN A 109 -12.65 -13.80 3.01
C ASN A 109 -14.13 -13.43 3.18
N GLY A 110 -14.45 -12.34 3.89
CA GLY A 110 -15.83 -11.95 4.19
C GLY A 110 -16.27 -12.23 5.64
N SER A 111 -15.56 -13.08 6.38
CA SER A 111 -15.86 -13.38 7.79
C SER A 111 -14.64 -13.45 8.70
N HIS A 112 -13.47 -13.76 8.16
CA HIS A 112 -12.24 -14.00 8.93
C HIS A 112 -11.01 -13.38 8.29
N PHE A 113 -10.11 -12.85 9.13
CA PHE A 113 -8.81 -12.36 8.70
C PHE A 113 -7.73 -13.42 8.94
N THR A 114 -6.87 -13.61 7.94
CA THR A 114 -5.63 -14.38 8.07
C THR A 114 -4.46 -13.53 7.62
N CYS A 115 -3.24 -13.92 7.95
CA CYS A 115 -2.07 -13.13 7.58
C CYS A 115 -0.86 -13.97 7.20
N ARG A 116 0.04 -13.34 6.45
CA ARG A 116 1.42 -13.77 6.31
C ARG A 116 2.33 -12.69 6.87
N MET A 117 3.24 -13.07 7.76
CA MET A 117 4.33 -12.22 8.23
C MET A 117 5.59 -12.55 7.47
N ILE A 118 6.36 -11.52 7.15
CA ILE A 118 7.60 -11.64 6.38
C ILE A 118 8.76 -11.19 7.27
N GLY A 119 9.54 -12.17 7.71
CA GLY A 119 10.68 -11.97 8.59
C GLY A 119 11.89 -11.37 7.86
N LYS A 120 12.98 -11.16 8.60
CA LYS A 120 14.09 -10.28 8.19
C LYS A 120 14.80 -10.77 6.93
N ALA A 121 14.96 -12.07 6.77
CA ALA A 121 15.60 -12.69 5.61
C ALA A 121 14.59 -13.01 4.47
N GLY A 122 13.33 -12.60 4.62
CA GLY A 122 12.27 -12.85 3.64
C GLY A 122 11.55 -14.19 3.85
N GLU A 123 11.75 -14.84 4.99
CA GLU A 123 10.96 -15.98 5.44
C GLU A 123 9.50 -15.59 5.65
N VAL A 124 8.58 -16.45 5.22
CA VAL A 124 7.14 -16.22 5.27
C VAL A 124 6.51 -17.18 6.26
N TYR A 125 5.71 -16.61 7.14
CA TYR A 125 4.95 -17.33 8.16
C TYR A 125 3.48 -17.02 8.01
N TYR A 126 2.66 -18.04 7.79
CA TYR A 126 1.21 -17.94 7.77
C TYR A 126 0.63 -18.07 9.18
N ASN A 127 -0.38 -17.26 9.49
CA ASN A 127 -1.19 -17.39 10.69
C ASN A 127 -2.67 -17.26 10.32
N ASP A 128 -3.41 -18.30 10.71
CA ASP A 128 -4.85 -18.26 10.82
C ASP A 128 -5.16 -18.19 12.32
N GLY A 129 -5.53 -17.02 12.83
CA GLY A 129 -5.75 -16.82 14.26
C GLY A 129 -6.85 -17.71 14.87
N MET A 130 -7.73 -18.30 14.04
CA MET A 130 -8.79 -19.19 14.47
C MET A 130 -8.32 -20.66 14.52
N VAL A 131 -7.61 -21.12 13.50
CA VAL A 131 -7.16 -22.52 13.40
C VAL A 131 -5.81 -22.74 14.09
N SER A 132 -4.86 -21.84 13.85
CA SER A 132 -3.48 -21.96 14.37
C SER A 132 -3.26 -21.28 15.72
N GLY A 133 -4.22 -20.45 16.16
CA GLY A 133 -4.09 -19.65 17.38
C GLY A 133 -2.82 -18.79 17.34
N ALA A 134 -1.94 -18.97 18.33
CA ALA A 134 -0.65 -18.28 18.40
C ALA A 134 0.46 -18.93 17.56
N THR A 135 0.19 -20.07 16.91
CA THR A 135 1.20 -20.82 16.15
C THR A 135 1.37 -20.23 14.75
N LEU A 136 2.60 -20.26 14.25
CA LEU A 136 2.97 -19.80 12.92
C LEU A 136 3.34 -21.00 12.04
N ILE A 137 2.82 -21.05 10.82
CA ILE A 137 3.15 -22.06 9.82
C ILE A 137 4.19 -21.47 8.88
N GLN A 138 5.41 -22.02 8.84
CA GLN A 138 6.46 -21.56 7.93
C GLN A 138 6.17 -22.04 6.50
N GLU A 139 6.02 -21.11 5.56
CA GLU A 139 5.74 -21.40 4.14
C GLU A 139 6.99 -21.31 3.25
N GLY A 140 8.13 -20.90 3.80
CA GLY A 140 9.39 -20.75 3.10
C GLY A 140 9.70 -19.30 2.70
N PRO A 141 10.60 -19.05 1.74
CA PRO A 141 11.00 -17.69 1.37
C PRO A 141 9.98 -17.01 0.46
N LEU A 142 9.84 -15.69 0.58
CA LEU A 142 8.88 -14.85 -0.15
C LEU A 142 8.92 -15.06 -1.66
N SER A 143 10.11 -15.25 -2.23
CA SER A 143 10.29 -15.48 -3.67
C SER A 143 9.74 -16.81 -4.18
N LYS A 144 9.47 -17.76 -3.28
CA LYS A 144 8.92 -19.09 -3.60
C LYS A 144 7.44 -19.21 -3.30
N ILE A 145 6.80 -18.17 -2.76
CA ILE A 145 5.36 -18.19 -2.51
C ILE A 145 4.63 -18.04 -3.85
N PRO A 146 3.81 -19.03 -4.26
CA PRO A 146 3.21 -19.06 -5.59
C PRO A 146 2.12 -17.99 -5.78
N ASP A 147 1.31 -17.76 -4.75
CA ASP A 147 0.26 -16.74 -4.76
C ASP A 147 0.34 -15.87 -3.49
N LEU A 148 0.67 -14.59 -3.68
CA LEU A 148 0.71 -13.59 -2.61
C LEU A 148 -0.63 -12.91 -2.39
N TYR A 149 -1.56 -13.00 -3.35
CA TYR A 149 -2.83 -12.29 -3.32
C TYR A 149 -3.97 -13.14 -2.78
N ASN A 150 -3.86 -14.47 -2.83
CA ASN A 150 -4.85 -15.37 -2.26
C ASN A 150 -4.21 -16.42 -1.35
N VAL A 151 -4.91 -16.78 -0.28
CA VAL A 151 -4.56 -17.91 0.59
C VAL A 151 -5.84 -18.50 1.19
N ASN A 152 -6.07 -19.80 1.04
CA ASN A 152 -7.21 -20.51 1.62
C ASN A 152 -8.57 -19.81 1.40
N GLY A 153 -8.82 -19.32 0.18
CA GLY A 153 -10.06 -18.59 -0.17
C GLY A 153 -10.14 -17.15 0.33
N SER A 154 -9.12 -16.66 1.06
CA SER A 154 -9.01 -15.27 1.50
C SER A 154 -8.21 -14.44 0.51
N GLN A 155 -8.64 -13.21 0.27
CA GLN A 155 -8.00 -12.25 -0.64
C GLN A 155 -7.19 -11.22 0.13
N LEU A 156 -6.02 -10.89 -0.39
CA LEU A 156 -5.15 -9.85 0.13
C LEU A 156 -5.86 -8.50 0.12
N THR A 157 -5.96 -7.88 1.29
CA THR A 157 -6.63 -6.59 1.49
C THR A 157 -5.71 -5.53 2.11
N TYR A 158 -4.70 -5.92 2.89
CA TYR A 158 -3.68 -4.98 3.37
C TYR A 158 -2.26 -5.49 3.14
N LEU A 159 -1.38 -4.55 2.82
CA LEU A 159 0.07 -4.70 2.84
C LEU A 159 0.63 -3.91 4.02
N ILE A 160 1.56 -4.50 4.76
CA ILE A 160 2.30 -3.81 5.81
C ILE A 160 3.74 -3.60 5.34
N LEU A 161 4.14 -2.33 5.30
CA LEU A 161 5.48 -1.88 4.96
C LEU A 161 6.19 -1.35 6.21
N SER A 162 7.49 -1.63 6.36
CA SER A 162 8.35 -1.20 7.48
C SER A 162 9.64 -0.55 6.96
N LEU A 163 10.20 0.44 7.66
CA LEU A 163 11.53 0.99 7.31
C LEU A 163 12.69 0.00 7.52
N LEU A 164 12.49 -0.97 8.41
CA LEU A 164 13.46 -2.01 8.80
C LEU A 164 13.12 -3.36 8.16
#